data_AF-A0A7S1YQB3-F1
#
_entry.id   AF-A0A7S1YQB3-F1
#
_cell.length_a   1.000
_cell.length_b   1.000
_cell.length_c   1.000
_cell.angle_alpha   90.00
_cell.angle_beta   90.00
_cell.angle_gamma   90.00
#
_symmetry.space_group_name_H-M   'P 1'
#
loop_
_entity.id
_entity.type
_entity.pdbx_description
1 polymer ?
#
loop_
_entity_poly.entity_id
_entity_poly.type
_entity_poly.pdbx_seq_one_letter_code
_entity_poly.pdbx_strand_id
1 'polypeptide(L)'
;ISLLLNKDRKTESITEEDLEYAKQILRNKVLIGLTSNMEESIQRFDIYFGWTEDTKHHGDPRYNAKRSICQKDFITKKTNSNPHEPVEKGSLVWEYLSNILYYDIQLYEYAVELFEEQTFLFEGQDS
;
A
#
# COMPACT_ATOMS: atom_id res chain seq x y z
N ILE A 1 -1.75 -10.37 -6.46
CA ILE A 1 -2.13 -11.74 -6.04
C ILE A 1 -0.97 -12.72 -6.05
N SER A 2 -0.32 -13.03 -7.17
CA SER A 2 0.64 -14.15 -7.20
C SER A 2 1.85 -13.99 -6.24
N LEU A 3 2.28 -12.75 -5.95
CA LEU A 3 3.29 -12.47 -4.92
C LEU A 3 2.79 -12.73 -3.48
N LEU A 4 1.52 -12.47 -3.20
CA LEU A 4 0.93 -12.75 -1.87
C LEU A 4 0.75 -14.25 -1.64
N LEU A 5 0.58 -15.01 -2.72
CA LEU A 5 0.31 -16.45 -2.68
C LEU A 5 1.53 -17.31 -3.01
N ASN A 6 2.68 -16.67 -3.28
CA ASN A 6 3.91 -17.33 -3.72
C ASN A 6 3.69 -18.29 -4.92
N LYS A 7 2.85 -17.88 -5.88
CA LYS A 7 2.57 -18.63 -7.13
C LYS A 7 3.37 -18.08 -8.30
N ASP A 8 3.96 -18.97 -9.11
CA ASP A 8 4.61 -18.58 -10.36
C ASP A 8 3.57 -18.46 -11.48
N ARG A 9 3.37 -17.23 -11.98
CA ARG A 9 2.41 -16.93 -13.05
C ARG A 9 2.70 -17.66 -14.38
N LYS A 10 3.92 -18.19 -14.57
CA LYS A 10 4.29 -18.94 -15.78
C LYS A 10 3.84 -20.39 -15.73
N THR A 11 3.69 -20.94 -14.52
CA THR A 11 3.38 -22.38 -14.32
C THR A 11 2.01 -22.60 -13.72
N GLU A 12 1.43 -21.60 -13.06
CA GLU A 12 0.18 -21.71 -12.33
C GLU A 12 -0.79 -20.59 -12.73
N SER A 13 -2.02 -20.96 -13.07
CA SER A 13 -3.09 -20.01 -13.33
C SER A 13 -3.65 -19.47 -12.02
N ILE A 14 -3.87 -18.15 -11.97
CA ILE A 14 -4.58 -17.49 -10.87
C ILE A 14 -6.08 -17.77 -11.01
N THR A 15 -6.71 -18.21 -9.92
CA THR A 15 -8.15 -18.51 -9.86
C THR A 15 -8.90 -17.50 -9.00
N GLU A 16 -10.23 -17.60 -8.98
CA GLU A 16 -11.06 -16.82 -8.04
C GLU A 16 -10.77 -17.20 -6.58
N GLU A 17 -10.50 -18.48 -6.30
CA GLU A 17 -10.14 -18.95 -4.95
C GLU A 17 -8.84 -18.29 -4.45
N ASP A 18 -7.88 -18.08 -5.35
CA ASP A 18 -6.67 -17.33 -5.06
C ASP A 18 -6.97 -15.87 -4.69
N LEU A 19 -7.88 -15.21 -5.41
CA LEU A 19 -8.31 -13.85 -5.08
C LEU A 19 -8.92 -13.81 -3.68
N GLU A 20 -9.85 -14.70 -3.35
CA GLU A 20 -10.50 -14.73 -2.05
C GLU A 20 -9.52 -15.02 -0.91
N TYR A 21 -8.58 -15.93 -1.11
CA TYR A 21 -7.54 -16.20 -0.12
C TYR A 21 -6.60 -14.99 0.06
N ALA A 22 -6.23 -14.30 -1.02
CA ALA A 22 -5.44 -13.08 -0.94
C ALA A 22 -6.18 -11.95 -0.20
N LYS A 23 -7.49 -11.77 -0.43
CA LYS A 23 -8.33 -10.83 0.32
C LYS A 23 -8.34 -11.16 1.82
N GLN A 24 -8.42 -12.43 2.19
CA GLN A 24 -8.35 -12.86 3.60
C GLN A 24 -6.99 -12.54 4.23
N ILE A 25 -5.88 -12.72 3.49
CA ILE A 25 -4.55 -12.33 3.96
C ILE A 25 -4.51 -10.82 4.22
N LEU A 26 -4.94 -10.01 3.25
CA LEU A 26 -4.95 -8.55 3.40
C LEU A 26 -5.74 -8.12 4.63
N ARG A 27 -6.98 -8.62 4.78
CA ARG A 27 -7.87 -8.23 5.88
C ARG A 27 -7.31 -8.59 7.26
N ASN A 28 -6.73 -9.78 7.39
CA ASN A 28 -6.41 -10.35 8.70
C ASN A 28 -4.96 -10.16 9.13
N LYS A 29 -4.05 -9.83 8.20
CA LYS A 29 -2.60 -9.87 8.44
C LYS A 29 -1.86 -8.61 8.01
N VAL A 30 -2.49 -7.68 7.29
CA VAL A 30 -1.78 -6.57 6.64
C VAL A 30 -2.41 -5.23 7.04
N LEU A 31 -1.58 -4.30 7.48
CA LEU A 31 -1.93 -2.88 7.52
C LEU A 31 -1.72 -2.28 6.13
N ILE A 32 -2.77 -1.73 5.53
CA ILE A 32 -2.74 -1.24 4.15
C ILE A 32 -2.17 0.18 4.11
N GLY A 33 -1.35 0.44 3.10
CA GLY A 33 -0.95 1.80 2.69
C GLY A 33 -1.15 1.98 1.19
N LEU A 34 -1.50 3.20 0.78
CA LEU A 34 -1.75 3.57 -0.60
C LEU A 34 -0.72 4.59 -1.07
N THR A 35 -0.17 4.38 -2.28
CA THR A 35 0.79 5.31 -2.87
C THR A 35 0.15 6.66 -3.23
N SER A 36 -1.15 6.69 -3.50
CA SER A 36 -1.95 7.92 -3.66
C SER A 36 -2.07 8.72 -2.37
N ASN A 37 -1.98 8.05 -1.22
CA ASN A 37 -2.12 8.62 0.13
C ASN A 37 -0.87 8.30 0.96
N MET A 38 0.31 8.52 0.38
CA MET A 38 1.58 8.06 0.96
C MET A 38 1.89 8.70 2.32
N GLU A 39 1.61 10.01 2.49
CA GLU A 39 1.81 10.72 3.75
C GLU A 39 0.99 10.08 4.89
N GLU A 40 -0.31 9.89 4.64
CA GLU A 40 -1.22 9.24 5.59
C GLU A 40 -0.81 7.78 5.85
N SER A 41 -0.41 7.05 4.82
CA SER A 41 0.05 5.66 4.95
C SER A 41 1.26 5.55 5.87
N ILE A 42 2.24 6.44 5.71
CA ILE A 42 3.42 6.50 6.60
C ILE A 42 3.01 6.86 8.02
N GLN A 43 2.09 7.80 8.22
CA GLN A 43 1.59 8.15 9.55
C GLN A 43 0.89 6.97 10.23
N ARG A 44 0.02 6.25 9.50
CA ARG A 44 -0.65 5.04 10.00
C ARG A 44 0.35 3.96 10.40
N PHE A 45 1.42 3.76 9.61
CA PHE A 45 2.51 2.84 9.97
C PHE A 45 3.25 3.31 11.23
N ASP A 46 3.57 4.59 11.30
CA ASP A 46 4.28 5.20 12.42
C ASP A 46 3.52 4.96 13.74
N ILE A 47 2.19 5.14 13.72
CA ILE A 47 1.29 4.89 14.85
C ILE A 47 1.19 3.40 15.17
N TYR A 48 0.79 2.58 14.19
CA TYR A 48 0.46 1.17 14.42
C TYR A 48 1.66 0.36 14.94
N PHE A 49 2.86 0.65 14.44
CA PHE A 49 4.08 -0.03 14.88
C PHE A 49 4.79 0.66 16.05
N GLY A 50 4.25 1.79 16.55
CA GLY A 50 4.87 2.55 17.63
C GLY A 50 6.23 3.15 17.23
N TRP A 51 6.45 3.46 15.95
CA TRP A 51 7.68 4.15 15.51
C TRP A 51 7.69 5.62 15.93
N THR A 52 6.56 6.14 16.41
CA THR A 52 6.47 7.39 17.17
C THR A 52 6.79 7.21 18.66
N GLU A 53 7.24 6.04 19.11
CA GLU A 53 7.59 5.73 20.50
C GLU A 53 8.99 5.07 20.68
N ASP A 54 9.84 5.02 19.64
CA ASP A 54 11.22 4.51 19.69
C ASP A 54 12.12 5.23 20.72
N THR A 55 12.10 4.68 21.93
CA THR A 55 12.63 5.16 23.23
C THR A 55 14.07 5.70 23.24
N LYS A 56 14.86 5.49 22.19
CA LYS A 56 16.28 5.88 22.14
C LYS A 56 16.50 7.35 21.77
N HIS A 57 15.57 7.94 21.02
CA HIS A 57 15.69 9.31 20.51
C HIS A 57 14.40 10.13 20.66
N HIS A 58 13.40 9.64 21.38
CA HIS A 58 12.18 10.39 21.68
C HIS A 58 12.51 11.73 22.35
N GLY A 59 12.25 12.81 21.61
CA GLY A 59 12.46 14.17 22.08
C GLY A 59 13.74 14.85 21.60
N ASP A 60 14.68 14.19 20.89
CA ASP A 60 15.77 14.92 20.21
C ASP A 60 15.20 15.64 18.97
N PRO A 61 15.10 16.98 18.97
CA PRO A 61 14.51 17.71 17.85
C PRO A 61 15.28 17.50 16.54
N ARG A 62 16.58 17.20 16.62
CA ARG A 62 17.43 16.98 15.43
C ARG A 62 17.15 15.63 14.77
N TYR A 63 16.86 14.60 15.57
CA TYR A 63 16.48 13.30 15.03
C TYR A 63 15.13 13.38 14.32
N ASN A 64 14.13 13.98 14.98
CA ASN A 64 12.79 14.19 14.40
C ASN A 64 12.83 15.05 13.15
N ALA A 65 13.63 16.13 13.14
CA ALA A 65 13.81 16.96 11.95
C ALA A 65 14.41 16.17 10.78
N LYS A 66 15.45 15.36 11.03
CA LYS A 66 16.07 14.51 9.99
C LYS A 66 15.10 13.46 9.45
N ARG A 67 14.32 12.80 10.32
CA ARG A 67 13.29 11.84 9.92
C ARG A 67 12.23 12.50 9.03
N SER A 68 11.70 13.66 9.46
CA SER A 68 10.70 14.41 8.69
C SER A 68 11.23 14.83 7.31
N ILE A 69 12.48 15.28 7.22
CA ILE A 69 13.13 15.59 5.94
C ILE A 69 13.22 14.34 5.06
N CYS A 70 13.67 13.20 5.62
CA CYS A 70 13.79 11.95 4.88
C CYS A 70 12.44 11.45 4.35
N GLN A 71 11.38 11.48 5.18
CA GLN A 71 10.02 11.10 4.77
C GLN A 71 9.51 12.01 3.63
N LYS A 72 9.65 13.34 3.78
CA LYS A 72 9.27 14.30 2.73
C LYS A 72 10.06 14.07 1.45
N ASP A 73 11.37 13.88 1.56
CA ASP A 73 12.24 13.57 0.42
C ASP A 73 11.80 12.28 -0.28
N PHE A 74 11.47 11.23 0.48
CA PHE A 74 11.01 9.96 -0.07
C PHE A 74 9.69 10.10 -0.83
N ILE A 75 8.73 10.82 -0.26
CA ILE A 75 7.42 11.09 -0.89
C ILE A 75 7.58 11.94 -2.16
N THR A 76 8.43 12.96 -2.12
CA THR A 76 8.60 13.93 -3.21
C THR A 76 9.51 13.45 -4.34
N LYS A 77 10.60 12.75 -4.03
CA LYS A 77 11.59 12.30 -5.02
C LYS A 77 11.06 11.25 -5.97
N LYS A 78 9.95 10.56 -5.61
CA LYS A 78 9.28 9.60 -6.49
C LYS A 78 10.29 8.63 -7.12
N THR A 79 11.26 8.14 -6.34
CA THR A 79 12.49 7.49 -6.82
C THR A 79 12.24 6.20 -7.62
N ASN A 80 11.02 5.65 -7.55
CA ASN A 80 10.55 4.49 -8.33
C ASN A 80 9.51 4.86 -9.42
N SER A 81 9.35 6.16 -9.72
CA SER A 81 8.51 6.61 -10.84
C SER A 81 9.28 6.46 -12.14
N ASN A 82 9.19 5.28 -12.74
CA ASN A 82 9.57 5.12 -14.12
C ASN A 82 8.53 5.86 -14.98
N PRO A 83 8.92 6.88 -15.76
CA PRO A 83 7.99 7.57 -16.62
C PRO A 83 7.42 6.57 -17.62
N HIS A 84 6.10 6.43 -17.61
CA HIS A 84 5.36 5.66 -18.58
C HIS A 84 4.20 6.52 -19.05
N GLU A 85 3.84 6.40 -20.33
CA GLU A 85 2.65 7.08 -20.82
C GLU A 85 1.42 6.55 -20.08
N PRO A 86 0.53 7.44 -19.62
CA PRO A 86 -0.71 7.02 -18.98
C PRO A 86 -1.54 6.24 -20.00
N VAL A 87 -1.99 5.06 -19.61
CA VAL A 87 -2.84 4.22 -20.45
C VAL A 87 -4.28 4.69 -20.28
N GLU A 88 -4.89 5.17 -21.37
CA GLU A 88 -6.27 5.66 -21.35
C GLU A 88 -7.26 4.51 -21.13
N LYS A 89 -8.17 4.66 -20.16
CA LYS A 89 -9.20 3.68 -19.85
C LYS A 89 -10.10 3.44 -21.07
N GLY A 90 -10.24 2.18 -21.46
CA GLY A 90 -11.02 1.79 -22.66
C GLY A 90 -10.21 1.78 -23.96
N SER A 91 -8.94 2.17 -23.94
CA SER A 91 -8.04 1.89 -25.06
C SER A 91 -7.77 0.38 -25.20
N LEU A 92 -7.35 -0.06 -26.39
CA LEU A 92 -6.97 -1.46 -26.63
C LEU A 92 -5.86 -1.94 -25.67
N VAL A 93 -4.92 -1.05 -25.34
CA VAL A 93 -3.84 -1.35 -24.39
C VAL A 93 -4.39 -1.51 -22.98
N TRP A 94 -5.32 -0.64 -22.57
CA TRP A 94 -6.01 -0.77 -21.29
C TRP A 94 -6.79 -2.07 -21.18
N GLU A 95 -7.59 -2.41 -22.19
CA GLU A 95 -8.37 -3.64 -22.22
C GLU A 95 -7.46 -4.86 -22.08
N TYR A 96 -6.38 -4.92 -22.87
CA TYR A 96 -5.40 -6.00 -22.79
C TYR A 96 -4.76 -6.11 -21.40
N LEU A 97 -4.29 -5.00 -20.83
CA LEU A 97 -3.69 -4.99 -19.50
C LEU A 97 -4.69 -5.36 -18.41
N SER A 98 -5.92 -4.83 -18.48
CA SER A 98 -6.98 -5.11 -17.51
C SER A 98 -7.40 -6.57 -17.51
N ASN A 99 -7.36 -7.25 -18.66
CA ASN A 99 -7.63 -8.68 -18.74
C ASN A 99 -6.51 -9.50 -18.08
N ILE A 100 -5.25 -9.13 -18.27
CA ILE A 100 -4.10 -9.82 -17.65
C ILE A 100 -4.05 -9.56 -16.14
N LEU A 101 -4.39 -8.34 -15.72
CA LEU A 101 -4.34 -7.89 -14.33
C LEU A 101 -5.70 -7.98 -13.64
N TYR A 102 -6.68 -8.67 -14.23
CA TYR A 102 -8.07 -8.68 -13.79
C TYR A 102 -8.22 -8.90 -12.28
N TYR A 103 -7.60 -9.94 -11.74
CA TYR A 103 -7.65 -10.22 -10.31
C TYR A 103 -6.76 -9.29 -9.48
N ASP A 104 -5.64 -8.80 -10.01
CA ASP A 104 -4.82 -7.80 -9.30
C ASP A 104 -5.56 -6.47 -9.13
N ILE A 105 -6.36 -6.05 -10.12
CA ILE A 105 -7.22 -4.87 -10.04
C ILE A 105 -8.29 -5.05 -8.96
N GLN A 106 -9.00 -6.19 -8.96
CA GLN A 106 -10.00 -6.47 -7.93
C GLN A 106 -9.40 -6.52 -6.51
N LEU A 107 -8.21 -7.10 -6.37
CA LEU A 107 -7.52 -7.12 -5.08
C LEU A 107 -7.11 -5.70 -4.65
N TYR A 108 -6.67 -4.86 -5.58
CA TYR A 108 -6.34 -3.46 -5.30
C TYR A 108 -7.58 -2.68 -4.85
N GLU A 109 -8.72 -2.83 -5.52
CA GLU A 109 -9.99 -2.20 -5.12
C GLU A 109 -10.37 -2.61 -3.70
N TYR A 110 -10.28 -3.90 -3.37
CA TYR A 110 -10.50 -4.38 -2.01
C TYR A 110 -9.48 -3.82 -0.99
N ALA A 111 -8.21 -3.65 -1.39
CA ALA A 111 -7.21 -3.02 -0.53
C ALA A 111 -7.57 -1.54 -0.24
N VAL A 112 -8.13 -0.82 -1.21
CA VAL A 112 -8.62 0.56 -1.00
C VAL A 112 -9.78 0.58 0.00
N GLU A 113 -10.73 -0.35 -0.12
CA GLU A 113 -11.81 -0.50 0.89
C GLU A 113 -11.24 -0.79 2.28
N LEU A 114 -10.29 -1.71 2.40
CA LEU A 114 -9.62 -2.01 3.67
C LEU A 114 -8.84 -0.82 4.24
N PHE A 115 -8.23 0.01 3.39
CA PHE A 115 -7.55 1.23 3.84
C PHE A 115 -8.54 2.16 4.55
N GLU A 116 -9.72 2.38 3.96
CA GLU A 116 -10.77 3.19 4.60
C GLU A 116 -11.31 2.51 5.86
N GLU A 117 -11.60 1.21 5.82
CA GLU A 117 -12.04 0.45 6.99
C GLU A 117 -11.03 0.58 8.14
N GLN A 118 -9.73 0.43 7.89
CA GLN A 118 -8.69 0.46 8.92
C GLN A 118 -8.53 1.80 9.64
N THR A 119 -9.22 2.86 9.20
CA THR A 119 -9.23 4.17 9.87
C THR A 119 -9.66 4.07 11.33
N PHE A 120 -10.58 3.16 11.68
CA PHE A 120 -11.03 2.97 13.08
C PHE A 120 -9.89 2.62 14.04
N LEU A 121 -8.77 2.05 13.55
CA LEU A 121 -7.61 1.72 14.38
C LEU A 121 -6.90 2.98 14.90
N PHE A 122 -7.19 4.13 14.31
CA PHE A 122 -6.51 5.41 14.52
C PHE A 122 -7.46 6.51 15.04
N GLU A 123 -8.77 6.24 15.08
CA GLU A 123 -9.76 7.15 15.68
C GLU A 123 -9.59 7.20 17.21
N GLY A 124 -9.38 8.39 17.77
CA GLY A 124 -9.22 8.61 19.22
C GLY A 124 -7.79 8.90 19.71
N GLN A 125 -6.83 9.11 18.81
CA GLN A 125 -5.47 9.55 19.16
C GLN A 125 -5.23 11.07 19.10
N ASP A 126 -6.28 11.87 18.87
CA ASP A 126 -6.24 13.31 19.12
C ASP A 126 -6.36 13.55 20.63
N SER A 127 -5.23 13.59 21.34
CA SER A 127 -5.12 14.00 22.75
C SER A 127 -3.82 14.77 23.00
#